data_AF-A0AAE4MXX7-F1
#
_entry.id   AF-A0AAE4MXX7-F1
#
_cell.length_a   1.000
_cell.length_b   1.000
_cell.length_c   1.000
_cell.angle_alpha   90.00
_cell.angle_beta   90.00
_cell.angle_gamma   90.00
#
_symmetry.space_group_name_H-M   'P 1'
#
loop_
_entity.id
_entity.type
_entity.pdbx_description
1 polymer ?
#
loop_
_entity_poly.entity_id
_entity_poly.type
_entity_poly.pdbx_seq_one_letter_code
_entity_poly.pdbx_strand_id
1 'polypeptide(L)' 'RGEIAHLVIDSTGLKVFGEGEWKVKKHGQERRRIWRKLHLAVDSKTHEIICADLSLNNVTDSEAFPG' A
#
# COMPACT_ATOMS: atom_id res chain seq x y z
N ARG A 1 -17.93 -14.71 14.55
CA ARG A 1 -16.80 -13.79 14.35
C ARG A 1 -16.57 -13.09 15.69
N GLY A 2 -15.39 -13.26 16.28
CA GLY A 2 -15.06 -12.67 17.58
C GLY A 2 -14.74 -11.18 17.48
N GLU A 3 -14.58 -10.53 18.62
CA GLU A 3 -14.20 -9.13 18.74
C GLU A 3 -12.74 -8.92 18.28
N ILE A 4 -12.51 -7.95 17.39
CA ILE A 4 -11.16 -7.58 16.93
C ILE A 4 -10.51 -6.78 18.05
N ALA A 5 -9.59 -7.43 18.78
CA ALA A 5 -8.95 -6.80 19.94
C ALA A 5 -7.80 -5.86 19.55
N HIS A 6 -7.08 -6.18 18.47
CA HIS A 6 -5.92 -5.43 18.01
C HIS A 6 -5.84 -5.44 16.49
N LEU A 7 -5.85 -4.24 15.90
CA LEU A 7 -5.67 -4.02 14.47
C LEU A 7 -4.25 -3.54 14.22
N VAL A 8 -3.51 -4.22 13.34
CA VAL A 8 -2.19 -3.76 12.89
C VAL A 8 -2.37 -3.12 11.52
N ILE A 9 -1.90 -1.88 11.38
CA ILE A 9 -1.97 -1.11 10.14
C ILE A 9 -0.56 -0.80 9.69
N ASP A 10 -0.25 -1.11 8.44
CA ASP A 10 1.01 -0.73 7.79
C ASP A 10 0.76 -0.32 6.34
N SER A 11 1.53 0.66 5.85
CA SER A 11 1.50 1.05 4.44
C SER A 11 2.79 0.70 3.71
N THR A 12 2.61 0.09 2.54
CA THR A 12 3.71 -0.17 1.61
C THR A 12 3.59 0.65 0.34
N GLY A 13 4.72 1.11 -0.18
CA GLY A 13 4.79 1.80 -1.46
C GLY A 13 4.60 0.82 -2.61
N LEU A 14 3.47 0.91 -3.31
CA LEU A 14 3.19 0.15 -4.52
C LEU A 14 3.50 0.99 -5.76
N LYS A 15 4.29 0.43 -6.68
CA LYS A 15 4.48 1.03 -7.99
C LYS A 15 3.30 0.68 -8.88
N VAL A 16 2.43 1.64 -9.14
CA VAL A 16 1.14 1.39 -9.80
C VAL A 16 1.21 1.67 -11.30
N PHE A 17 2.08 2.58 -11.76
CA PHE A 17 2.31 2.79 -13.20
C PHE A 17 3.73 3.24 -13.54
N GLY A 18 4.15 2.96 -14.77
CA GLY A 18 5.41 3.41 -15.34
C GLY A 18 6.42 2.28 -15.53
N GLU A 19 7.55 2.65 -16.09
CA GLU A 19 8.46 1.70 -16.72
C GLU A 19 9.20 0.85 -15.70
N GLY A 20 9.23 -0.47 -15.93
CA GLY A 20 10.00 -1.44 -15.13
C GLY A 20 11.46 -1.03 -14.99
N GLU A 21 12.11 -1.50 -13.92
CA GLU A 21 13.54 -1.20 -13.71
C GLU A 21 14.39 -1.71 -14.86
N TRP A 22 14.08 -2.90 -15.35
CA TRP A 22 14.75 -3.50 -16.48
C TRP A 22 14.58 -2.67 -17.76
N LYS A 23 13.36 -2.23 -18.09
CA LYS A 23 13.12 -1.35 -19.26
C LYS A 23 13.98 -0.11 -19.18
N VAL A 24 13.96 0.59 -18.04
CA VAL A 24 14.73 1.84 -17.86
C VAL A 24 16.23 1.59 -17.98
N LYS A 25 16.74 0.49 -17.41
CA LYS A 25 18.16 0.14 -17.51
C LYS A 25 18.60 -0.18 -18.94
N LYS A 26 17.72 -0.77 -19.75
CA LYS A 26 18.06 -1.23 -21.11
C LYS A 26 17.78 -0.20 -22.19
N HIS A 27 16.72 0.59 -22.03
CA HIS A 27 16.18 1.44 -23.09
C HIS A 27 16.02 2.91 -22.66
N GLY A 28 16.46 3.26 -21.46
CA GLY A 28 16.22 4.60 -20.90
C GLY A 28 14.78 4.78 -20.43
N GLN A 29 14.50 5.94 -19.85
CA GLN A 29 13.20 6.28 -19.29
C GLN A 29 12.40 7.12 -20.28
N GLU A 30 11.22 6.66 -20.70
CA GLU A 30 10.31 7.44 -21.56
C GLU A 30 9.08 7.93 -20.77
N ARG A 31 8.60 7.14 -19.80
CA ARG A 31 7.46 7.49 -18.95
C ARG A 31 7.82 7.51 -17.47
N ARG A 32 7.32 8.53 -16.76
CA ARG A 32 7.54 8.70 -15.31
C ARG A 32 6.85 7.59 -14.52
N ARG A 33 7.54 7.09 -13.49
CA ARG A 33 6.97 6.15 -12.51
C ARG A 33 6.05 6.87 -11.53
N ILE A 34 4.91 6.26 -11.26
CA ILE A 34 3.94 6.71 -10.26
C ILE A 34 3.84 5.64 -9.18
N TRP A 35 4.08 6.06 -7.95
CA TRP A 35 3.87 5.25 -6.76
C TRP A 35 2.49 5.56 -6.16
N ARG A 36 1.91 4.59 -5.46
CA ARG A 36 0.73 4.69 -4.60
C ARG A 36 1.08 4.02 -3.27
N LYS A 37 0.30 4.28 -2.22
CA LYS A 37 0.43 3.55 -0.96
C LYS A 37 -0.70 2.53 -0.85
N LEU A 38 -0.35 1.29 -0.55
CA LEU A 38 -1.29 0.26 -0.16
C LEU A 38 -1.28 0.18 1.36
N HIS A 39 -2.39 0.50 1.99
CA HIS A 39 -2.59 0.39 3.42
C HIS A 39 -3.29 -0.94 3.71
N LEU A 40 -2.70 -1.77 4.57
CA LEU A 40 -3.28 -3.06 4.97
C LEU A 40 -3.58 -3.04 6.45
N ALA A 41 -4.80 -3.48 6.80
CA ALA A 41 -5.23 -3.65 8.18
C ALA A 41 -5.45 -5.14 8.45
N VAL A 42 -4.73 -5.70 9.42
CA VAL A 42 -4.70 -7.13 9.72
C VAL A 42 -5.08 -7.38 11.17
N ASP A 43 -5.89 -8.41 11.40
CA ASP A 43 -6.19 -8.91 12.75
C ASP A 43 -4.94 -9.59 13.32
N SER A 44 -4.43 -9.10 14.45
CA SER A 44 -3.18 -9.63 15.02
C SER A 44 -3.30 -11.06 15.55
N LYS A 45 -4.51 -11.59 15.75
CA LYS A 45 -4.76 -12.94 16.29
C LYS A 45 -5.02 -13.94 15.19
N THR A 46 -5.84 -13.58 14.19
CA THR A 46 -6.21 -14.51 13.10
C THR A 46 -5.31 -14.37 11.89
N HIS A 47 -4.54 -13.28 11.81
CA HIS A 47 -3.75 -12.88 10.64
C HIS A 47 -4.60 -12.70 9.37
N GLU A 48 -5.91 -12.49 9.54
CA GLU A 48 -6.81 -12.19 8.43
C GLU A 48 -6.71 -10.72 8.05
N ILE A 49 -6.72 -10.45 6.74
CA ILE A 49 -6.83 -9.09 6.21
C ILE A 49 -8.27 -8.62 6.44
N ILE A 50 -8.42 -7.55 7.22
CA ILE A 50 -9.73 -6.94 7.52
C ILE A 50 -10.02 -5.82 6.52
N CYS A 51 -9.00 -5.07 6.10
CA CYS A 51 -9.14 -3.99 5.13
C CYS A 51 -7.88 -3.84 4.28
N ALA A 52 -8.06 -3.42 3.03
CA ALA A 52 -7.01 -2.99 2.13
C ALA A 52 -7.48 -1.73 1.39
N ASP A 53 -6.70 -0.65 1.46
CA ASP A 53 -7.00 0.60 0.75
C ASP A 53 -5.79 1.10 -0.03
N LEU A 54 -6.03 1.74 -1.18
CA LEU A 54 -4.99 2.23 -2.09
C LEU A 54 -5.10 3.74 -2.27
N SER A 55 -4.07 4.46 -1.86
CA SER A 55 -4.06 5.93 -1.82
C SER A 55 -2.91 6.55 -2.62
N LEU A 56 -2.90 7.87 -2.73
CA LEU A 56 -1.75 8.63 -3.25
C LEU A 56 -0.58 8.58 -2.25
N ASN A 57 0.66 8.79 -2.71
CA ASN A 57 1.84 8.70 -1.84
C ASN A 57 1.87 9.71 -0.68
N ASN A 58 1.11 10.79 -0.78
CA ASN A 58 1.04 11.82 0.25
C ASN A 58 0.04 11.50 1.37
N VAL A 59 -0.74 10.42 1.25
CA VAL A 59 -1.70 10.00 2.28
C VAL A 59 -0.98 9.18 3.34
N THR A 60 -1.27 9.46 4.60
CA THR A 60 -0.73 8.75 5.77
C THR A 60 -1.69 7.66 6.25
N ASP A 61 -1.19 6.72 7.06
CA ASP A 61 -2.02 5.64 7.60
C ASP A 61 -3.19 6.16 8.45
N SER A 62 -2.96 7.22 9.22
CA SER A 62 -4.02 7.85 10.05
C SER A 62 -5.10 8.56 9.21
N GLU A 63 -4.77 9.00 7.99
CA GLU A 63 -5.75 9.57 7.06
C GLU A 63 -6.51 8.47 6.30
N ALA A 64 -5.86 7.36 5.98
CA ALA A 64 -6.49 6.20 5.33
C ALA A 64 -7.39 5.41 6.31
N PHE A 65 -7.00 5.35 7.58
CA PHE A 65 -7.72 4.68 8.65
C PHE A 65 -7.93 5.62 9.84
N PRO A 66 -8.92 6.54 9.75
CA PRO A 66 -9.35 7.30 10.91
C PRO A 66 -9.93 6.35 11.97
N GLY A 67 -9.48 6.51 13.22
CA GLY A 67 -9.90 5.69 14.36
C GLY A 67 -11.37 5.84 14.73
#